data_AF-A0A2V9CNJ7-F1
#
_entry.id   AF-A0A2V9CNJ7-F1
#
_cell.length_a   1.000
_cell.length_b   1.000
_cell.length_c   1.000
_cell.angle_alpha   90.00
_cell.angle_beta   90.00
_cell.angle_gamma   90.00
#
_symmetry.space_group_name_H-M   'P 1'
#
loop_
_entity.id
_entity.type
_entity.pdbx_description
1 polymer ?
#
loop_
_entity_poly.entity_id
_entity_poly.type
_entity_poly.pdbx_seq_one_letter_code
_entity_poly.pdbx_strand_id
1 'polypeptide(L)'
;MVSVDLGKDHFVAGQDVTVGRAVAEDLLAAGREIVLDDKIGGDAVAAGGTLRLNGNISDNTYAAGSQVFINGTIARNARIAGRERGDCSFVANRRPGHAAGQARVMGSIGGYLQAAGRSLYLDGPIGGDVDATASQVELGPNARINGRLGISAPAR
;
A
#
# COMPACT_ATOMS: atom_id res chain seq x y z
N MET A 1 15.46 1.05 16.49
CA MET A 1 14.76 0.03 15.68
C MET A 1 14.67 -1.23 16.52
N VAL A 2 13.51 -1.86 16.55
CA VAL A 2 13.25 -3.13 17.24
C VAL A 2 12.68 -4.08 16.20
N SER A 3 13.19 -5.31 16.15
CA SER A 3 12.67 -6.35 15.28
C SER A 3 12.55 -7.67 16.02
N VAL A 4 11.52 -8.44 15.71
CA VAL A 4 11.27 -9.76 16.28
C VAL A 4 10.84 -10.69 15.16
N ASP A 5 11.45 -11.87 15.09
CA ASP A 5 11.00 -12.95 14.22
C ASP A 5 10.15 -13.92 15.06
N LEU A 6 8.92 -14.20 14.62
CA LEU A 6 8.04 -15.19 15.25
C LEU A 6 7.72 -16.26 14.20
N GLY A 7 8.35 -17.42 14.33
CA GLY A 7 8.25 -18.46 13.31
C GLY A 7 8.84 -17.98 11.98
N LYS A 8 7.99 -17.76 10.98
CA LYS A 8 8.36 -17.29 9.63
C LYS A 8 8.01 -15.83 9.37
N ASP A 9 7.39 -15.18 10.36
CA ASP A 9 6.88 -13.82 10.26
C ASP A 9 7.90 -12.84 10.84
N HIS A 10 8.01 -11.68 10.20
CA HIS A 10 8.91 -10.62 10.60
C HIS A 10 8.11 -9.43 11.13
N PHE A 11 8.39 -9.02 12.37
CA PHE A 11 7.83 -7.83 12.98
C PHE A 11 8.93 -6.81 13.18
N VAL A 12 8.72 -5.58 12.73
CA VAL A 12 9.73 -4.54 12.83
C VAL A 12 9.11 -3.18 13.09
N ALA A 13 9.70 -2.44 14.03
CA ALA A 13 9.30 -1.09 14.37
C ALA A 13 10.49 -0.17 14.58
N GLY A 14 10.39 1.07 14.11
CA GLY A 14 11.48 2.04 14.27
C GLY A 14 11.15 3.40 13.67
N GLN A 15 12.06 4.36 13.83
CA GLN A 15 11.95 5.61 13.06
C GLN A 15 12.20 5.33 11.58
N ASP A 16 13.33 4.69 11.29
CA ASP A 16 13.71 4.29 9.94
C ASP A 16 13.84 2.76 9.92
N VAL A 17 13.08 2.11 9.05
CA VAL A 17 13.00 0.66 8.92
C VAL A 17 13.36 0.28 7.50
N THR A 18 14.39 -0.55 7.35
CA THR A 18 14.77 -1.13 6.06
C THR A 18 14.75 -2.65 6.16
N VAL A 19 13.91 -3.28 5.34
CA VAL A 19 13.80 -4.73 5.22
C VAL A 19 14.46 -5.14 3.90
N GLY A 20 15.77 -5.38 3.97
CA GLY A 20 16.61 -5.76 2.82
C GLY A 20 16.83 -7.27 2.67
N ARG A 21 16.02 -8.09 3.36
CA ARG A 21 16.06 -9.56 3.26
C ARG A 21 14.67 -10.10 3.00
N ALA A 22 14.61 -11.22 2.28
CA ALA A 22 13.37 -11.92 2.04
C ALA A 22 12.71 -12.36 3.36
N VAL A 23 11.41 -12.10 3.49
CA VAL A 23 10.56 -12.61 4.58
C VAL A 23 9.81 -13.83 4.05
N ALA A 24 9.83 -14.92 4.82
CA ALA A 24 9.31 -16.21 4.36
C ALA A 24 7.77 -16.23 4.27
N GLU A 25 7.09 -15.59 5.23
CA GLU A 25 5.64 -15.41 5.20
C GLU A 25 5.30 -13.93 5.44
N ASP A 26 4.80 -13.56 6.62
CA ASP A 26 4.19 -12.25 6.81
C ASP A 26 5.16 -11.20 7.34
N LEU A 27 4.97 -9.95 6.90
CA LEU A 27 5.69 -8.80 7.42
C LEU A 27 4.73 -7.81 8.05
N LEU A 28 5.04 -7.41 9.29
CA LEU A 28 4.43 -6.27 9.95
C LEU A 28 5.50 -5.22 10.25
N ALA A 29 5.40 -4.08 9.58
CA ALA A 29 6.34 -2.97 9.71
C ALA A 29 5.62 -1.69 10.18
N ALA A 30 6.18 -1.02 11.20
CA ALA A 30 5.70 0.29 11.64
C ALA A 30 6.87 1.28 11.78
N GLY A 31 6.72 2.48 11.22
CA GLY A 31 7.77 3.48 11.39
C GLY A 31 7.50 4.82 10.74
N ARG A 32 8.44 5.75 10.82
CA ARG A 32 8.31 7.03 10.10
C ARG A 32 8.65 6.84 8.62
N GLU A 33 9.72 6.12 8.34
CA GLU A 33 10.14 5.72 7.00
C GLU A 33 10.34 4.20 6.95
N ILE A 34 9.68 3.55 5.98
CA ILE A 34 9.77 2.10 5.79
C ILE A 34 10.16 1.83 4.34
N VAL A 35 11.24 1.09 4.16
CA VAL A 35 11.75 0.62 2.87
C VAL A 35 11.76 -0.90 2.87
N LEU A 36 11.15 -1.48 1.84
CA LEU A 36 10.95 -2.90 1.65
C LEU A 36 11.56 -3.30 0.31
N ASP A 37 12.80 -3.79 0.33
CA ASP A 37 13.59 -4.02 -0.88
C ASP A 37 13.51 -5.45 -1.40
N ASP A 38 13.22 -6.41 -0.54
CA ASP A 38 13.21 -7.83 -0.88
C ASP A 38 11.80 -8.43 -0.78
N LYS A 39 11.64 -9.67 -1.25
CA LYS A 39 10.36 -10.35 -1.36
C LYS A 39 9.73 -10.67 0.00
N ILE A 40 8.41 -10.60 0.05
CA ILE A 40 7.57 -11.06 1.15
C ILE A 40 6.75 -12.26 0.65
N GLY A 41 6.92 -13.40 1.31
CA GLY A 41 6.30 -14.66 0.91
C GLY A 41 4.80 -14.75 1.22
N GLY A 42 4.30 -13.92 2.13
CA GLY A 42 2.89 -13.82 2.50
C GLY A 42 2.38 -12.37 2.39
N ASP A 43 1.68 -11.91 3.43
CA ASP A 43 1.08 -10.59 3.52
C ASP A 43 2.09 -9.54 4.02
N ALA A 44 1.96 -8.31 3.51
CA ALA A 44 2.74 -7.17 3.97
C ALA A 44 1.82 -6.09 4.58
N VAL A 45 1.98 -5.84 5.88
CA VAL A 45 1.31 -4.78 6.61
C VAL A 45 2.35 -3.72 6.98
N ALA A 46 2.18 -2.50 6.46
CA ALA A 46 3.10 -1.40 6.69
C ALA A 46 2.36 -0.12 7.06
N ALA A 47 2.72 0.49 8.18
CA ALA A 47 2.11 1.74 8.65
C ALA A 47 3.18 2.78 9.00
N GLY A 48 3.12 3.96 8.38
CA GLY A 48 4.13 4.98 8.62
C GLY A 48 3.93 6.34 7.95
N GLY A 49 4.97 7.16 7.95
CA GLY A 49 4.97 8.43 7.21
C GLY A 49 5.17 8.21 5.72
N THR A 50 6.32 7.62 5.37
CA THR A 50 6.70 7.27 4.00
C THR A 50 6.95 5.77 3.89
N LEU A 51 6.25 5.12 2.95
CA LEU A 51 6.37 3.69 2.68
C LEU A 51 6.90 3.49 1.25
N ARG A 52 7.96 2.72 1.08
CA ARG A 52 8.50 2.31 -0.23
C ARG A 52 8.54 0.78 -0.31
N LEU A 53 7.62 0.21 -1.09
CA LEU A 53 7.49 -1.23 -1.32
C LEU A 53 8.11 -1.56 -2.69
N ASN A 54 9.41 -1.86 -2.69
CA ASN A 54 10.17 -2.21 -3.88
C ASN A 54 10.14 -3.72 -4.16
N GLY A 55 10.12 -4.53 -3.11
CA GLY A 55 10.07 -5.99 -3.19
C GLY A 55 8.70 -6.54 -3.64
N ASN A 56 8.71 -7.79 -4.08
CA ASN A 56 7.49 -8.50 -4.49
C ASN A 56 6.76 -9.08 -3.27
N ILE A 57 5.44 -8.92 -3.23
CA ILE A 57 4.56 -9.41 -2.16
C ILE A 57 3.67 -10.50 -2.77
N SER A 58 3.79 -11.71 -2.24
CA SER A 58 3.15 -12.90 -2.82
C SER A 58 1.65 -12.97 -2.55
N ASP A 59 1.19 -12.33 -1.46
CA ASP A 59 -0.23 -12.27 -1.12
C ASP A 59 -0.74 -10.82 -1.13
N ASN A 60 -1.23 -10.33 0.00
CA ASN A 60 -1.93 -9.05 0.11
C ASN A 60 -1.03 -7.97 0.72
N THR A 61 -1.33 -6.72 0.37
CA THR A 61 -0.65 -5.55 0.94
C THR A 61 -1.64 -4.66 1.65
N TYR A 62 -1.30 -4.26 2.86
CA TYR A 62 -2.02 -3.26 3.67
C TYR A 62 -1.04 -2.15 4.02
N ALA A 63 -1.11 -1.05 3.29
CA ALA A 63 -0.19 0.08 3.45
C ALA A 63 -0.96 1.32 3.93
N ALA A 64 -0.49 1.95 5.00
CA ALA A 64 -1.07 3.18 5.51
C ALA A 64 0.02 4.23 5.77
N GLY A 65 -0.05 5.37 5.10
CA GLY A 65 0.89 6.45 5.37
C GLY A 65 0.62 7.74 4.62
N SER A 66 1.46 8.75 4.84
CA SER A 66 1.35 10.04 4.14
C SER A 66 1.80 9.94 2.69
N GLN A 67 2.81 9.11 2.43
CA GLN A 67 3.31 8.79 1.10
C GLN A 67 3.49 7.28 0.98
N VAL A 68 2.85 6.67 -0.03
CA VAL A 68 3.00 5.23 -0.30
C VAL A 68 3.47 5.04 -1.73
N PHE A 69 4.61 4.39 -1.91
CA PHE A 69 5.18 4.05 -3.21
C PHE A 69 5.21 2.52 -3.34
N ILE A 70 4.50 1.99 -4.34
CA ILE A 70 4.49 0.57 -4.66
C ILE A 70 5.16 0.39 -6.02
N ASN A 71 6.38 -0.14 -5.99
CA ASN A 71 7.20 -0.36 -7.16
C ASN A 71 7.28 -1.86 -7.51
N GLY A 72 7.20 -2.72 -6.49
CA GLY A 72 7.18 -4.17 -6.64
C GLY A 72 5.82 -4.74 -7.08
N THR A 73 5.81 -6.04 -7.36
CA THR A 73 4.58 -6.76 -7.74
C THR A 73 3.82 -7.22 -6.50
N ILE A 74 2.51 -6.99 -6.48
CA ILE A 74 1.58 -7.56 -5.49
C ILE A 74 0.77 -8.63 -6.20
N ALA A 75 0.96 -9.91 -5.85
CA ALA A 75 0.33 -10.99 -6.59
C ALA A 75 -1.18 -11.14 -6.31
N ARG A 76 -1.66 -10.68 -5.15
CA ARG A 76 -3.10 -10.61 -4.83
C ARG A 76 -3.58 -9.17 -4.70
N ASN A 77 -4.06 -8.77 -3.53
CA ASN A 77 -4.83 -7.54 -3.38
C ASN A 77 -4.02 -6.45 -2.67
N ALA A 78 -4.25 -5.20 -3.04
CA ALA A 78 -3.61 -4.05 -2.40
C ALA A 78 -4.65 -3.13 -1.76
N ARG A 79 -4.46 -2.81 -0.47
CA ARG A 79 -5.24 -1.82 0.25
C ARG A 79 -4.30 -0.71 0.72
N ILE A 80 -4.53 0.51 0.24
CA ILE A 80 -3.66 1.66 0.50
C ILE A 80 -4.46 2.83 1.10
N ALA A 81 -3.99 3.36 2.22
CA ALA A 81 -4.59 4.50 2.91
C ALA A 81 -3.57 5.64 3.03
N GLY A 82 -3.74 6.68 2.21
CA GLY A 82 -2.98 7.92 2.20
C GLY A 82 -3.49 8.93 3.24
N ARG A 83 -2.89 9.04 4.44
CA ARG A 83 -3.27 10.07 5.44
C ARG A 83 -2.06 10.74 6.09
N GLU A 84 -2.22 12.01 6.42
CA GLU A 84 -1.20 12.83 7.08
C GLU A 84 -1.19 12.65 8.62
N ARG A 85 -2.33 12.27 9.25
CA ARG A 85 -2.42 12.08 10.72
C ARG A 85 -3.41 11.00 11.18
N GLY A 86 -2.93 10.13 12.09
CA GLY A 86 -3.64 9.66 13.29
C GLY A 86 -4.59 8.47 13.22
N ASP A 87 -5.31 8.26 12.11
CA ASP A 87 -6.39 7.25 12.07
C ASP A 87 -6.28 6.36 10.81
N CYS A 88 -5.75 5.15 10.97
CA CYS A 88 -5.70 4.12 9.94
C CYS A 88 -7.03 3.35 9.95
N SER A 89 -7.97 3.71 9.09
CA SER A 89 -9.24 2.99 8.98
C SER A 89 -9.55 2.65 7.52
N PHE A 90 -9.38 1.38 7.17
CA PHE A 90 -10.00 0.75 5.99
C PHE A 90 -11.42 0.26 6.30
N VAL A 91 -12.10 0.86 7.29
CA VAL A 91 -13.47 0.48 7.61
C VAL A 91 -14.35 0.96 6.47
N ALA A 92 -14.85 0.00 5.67
CA ALA A 92 -15.77 0.17 4.55
C ALA A 92 -17.05 0.99 4.84
N ASN A 93 -17.27 1.41 6.10
CA ASN A 93 -18.40 2.17 6.59
C ASN A 93 -18.03 3.53 7.23
N ARG A 94 -16.78 4.00 7.16
CA ARG A 94 -16.41 5.35 7.66
C ARG A 94 -15.94 6.25 6.53
N ARG A 95 -16.50 7.45 6.55
CA ARG A 95 -16.39 8.49 5.52
C ARG A 95 -14.93 8.73 5.11
N PRO A 96 -14.55 8.49 3.84
CA PRO A 96 -13.26 8.88 3.31
C PRO A 96 -13.25 10.40 3.12
N GLY A 97 -13.11 11.16 4.21
CA GLY A 97 -13.10 12.64 4.20
C GLY A 97 -11.73 13.24 4.54
N HIS A 98 -10.75 12.42 4.90
CA HIS A 98 -9.49 12.89 5.49
C HIS A 98 -8.24 12.27 4.86
N ALA A 99 -8.35 11.79 3.62
CA ALA A 99 -7.22 11.25 2.87
C ALA A 99 -6.39 12.39 2.28
N ALA A 100 -5.38 12.86 3.03
CA ALA A 100 -4.48 13.95 2.63
C ALA A 100 -3.19 13.45 1.94
N GLY A 101 -2.91 12.14 2.02
CA GLY A 101 -1.68 11.52 1.55
C GLY A 101 -1.67 11.26 0.04
N GLN A 102 -0.48 10.94 -0.47
CA GLN A 102 -0.24 10.57 -1.86
C GLN A 102 0.06 9.08 -1.94
N ALA A 103 -0.50 8.39 -2.93
CA ALA A 103 -0.11 7.02 -3.24
C ALA A 103 0.26 6.90 -4.72
N ARG A 104 1.38 6.21 -4.96
CA ARG A 104 1.91 5.91 -6.29
C ARG A 104 2.03 4.41 -6.46
N VAL A 105 1.34 3.85 -7.43
CA VAL A 105 1.39 2.42 -7.77
C VAL A 105 2.00 2.29 -9.15
N MET A 106 3.28 1.94 -9.21
CA MET A 106 4.02 1.70 -10.44
C MET A 106 4.17 0.20 -10.73
N GLY A 107 4.14 -0.63 -9.70
CA GLY A 107 4.15 -2.08 -9.83
C GLY A 107 2.81 -2.69 -10.21
N SER A 108 2.80 -3.98 -10.55
CA SER A 108 1.60 -4.72 -10.92
C SER A 108 0.84 -5.23 -9.69
N ILE A 109 -0.49 -5.29 -9.80
CA ILE A 109 -1.39 -5.85 -8.79
C ILE A 109 -2.21 -6.97 -9.47
N GLY A 110 -2.10 -8.21 -9.00
CA GLY A 110 -2.80 -9.34 -9.61
C GLY A 110 -4.30 -9.36 -9.32
N GLY A 111 -4.72 -8.86 -8.15
CA GLY A 111 -6.10 -8.79 -7.69
C GLY A 111 -6.67 -7.37 -7.75
N TYR A 112 -7.51 -7.02 -6.77
CA TYR A 112 -8.11 -5.69 -6.69
C TYR A 112 -7.19 -4.67 -5.99
N LEU A 113 -7.39 -3.40 -6.32
CA LEU A 113 -6.77 -2.27 -5.64
C LEU A 113 -7.87 -1.46 -4.94
N GLN A 114 -7.75 -1.28 -3.64
CA GLN A 114 -8.50 -0.28 -2.90
C GLN A 114 -7.54 0.80 -2.40
N ALA A 115 -7.71 2.03 -2.87
CA ALA A 115 -6.82 3.12 -2.52
C ALA A 115 -7.61 4.36 -2.10
N ALA A 116 -7.22 4.96 -0.98
CA ALA A 116 -7.76 6.24 -0.54
C ALA A 116 -6.62 7.26 -0.38
N GLY A 117 -6.76 8.46 -0.92
CA GLY A 117 -5.70 9.48 -0.89
C GLY A 117 -6.20 10.84 -1.34
N ARG A 118 -5.36 11.87 -1.30
CA ARG A 118 -5.66 13.14 -1.98
C ARG A 118 -5.32 13.03 -3.46
N SER A 119 -4.17 12.43 -3.75
CA SER A 119 -3.66 12.19 -5.10
C SER A 119 -3.26 10.72 -5.21
N LEU A 120 -3.82 10.04 -6.21
CA LEU A 120 -3.49 8.67 -6.56
C LEU A 120 -2.92 8.66 -7.97
N TYR A 121 -1.72 8.08 -8.14
CA TYR A 121 -1.12 7.87 -9.46
C TYR A 121 -0.92 6.37 -9.67
N LEU A 122 -1.63 5.82 -10.66
CA LEU A 122 -1.61 4.40 -11.00
C LEU A 122 -0.99 4.24 -12.38
N ASP A 123 0.16 3.60 -12.48
CA ASP A 123 0.83 3.29 -13.76
C ASP A 123 0.97 1.79 -14.00
N GLY A 124 0.89 0.94 -12.97
CA GLY A 124 0.99 -0.50 -13.16
C GLY A 124 -0.29 -1.17 -13.69
N PRO A 125 -0.19 -2.41 -14.22
CA PRO A 125 -1.36 -3.22 -14.53
C PRO A 125 -2.02 -3.77 -13.25
N ILE A 126 -3.34 -3.73 -13.22
CA ILE A 126 -4.21 -4.21 -12.14
C ILE A 126 -5.15 -5.28 -12.71
N GLY A 127 -5.04 -6.49 -12.21
CA GLY A 127 -5.76 -7.67 -12.71
C GLY A 127 -7.23 -7.73 -12.29
N GLY A 128 -7.63 -7.02 -11.23
CA GLY A 128 -8.99 -6.98 -10.72
C GLY A 128 -9.61 -5.58 -10.72
N ASP A 129 -10.58 -5.40 -9.82
CA ASP A 129 -11.31 -4.15 -9.66
C ASP A 129 -10.45 -3.07 -8.99
N VAL A 130 -10.73 -1.81 -9.28
CA VAL A 130 -10.11 -0.65 -8.63
C VAL A 130 -11.18 0.17 -7.96
N ASP A 131 -11.07 0.35 -6.65
CA ASP A 131 -11.87 1.30 -5.87
C ASP A 131 -10.94 2.39 -5.32
N ALA A 132 -10.96 3.54 -5.98
CA ALA A 132 -10.10 4.66 -5.70
C ALA A 132 -10.92 5.83 -5.14
N THR A 133 -10.68 6.19 -3.88
CA THR A 133 -11.28 7.39 -3.30
C THR A 133 -10.25 8.51 -3.16
N ALA A 134 -10.31 9.51 -4.04
CA ALA A 134 -9.39 10.63 -4.00
C ALA A 134 -9.93 11.90 -4.64
N SER A 135 -9.30 13.03 -4.31
CA SER A 135 -9.56 14.30 -4.98
C SER A 135 -9.01 14.30 -6.42
N GLN A 136 -7.88 13.61 -6.63
CA GLN A 136 -7.26 13.45 -7.94
C GLN A 136 -6.80 12.01 -8.12
N VAL A 137 -7.19 11.41 -9.24
CA VAL A 137 -6.70 10.11 -9.70
C VAL A 137 -6.13 10.29 -11.08
N GLU A 138 -4.87 9.89 -11.26
CA GLU A 138 -4.15 9.94 -12.52
C GLU A 138 -3.76 8.51 -12.91
N LEU A 139 -4.05 8.15 -14.16
CA LEU A 139 -3.65 6.89 -14.76
C LEU A 139 -2.47 7.16 -15.69
N GLY A 140 -1.35 6.51 -15.44
CA GLY A 140 -0.17 6.58 -16.27
C GLY A 140 -0.29 5.76 -17.56
N PRO A 141 0.66 5.89 -18.49
CA PRO A 141 0.63 5.22 -19.79
C PRO A 141 0.61 3.68 -19.72
N ASN A 142 1.12 3.09 -18.63
CA ASN A 142 1.15 1.63 -18.47
C ASN A 142 -0.07 1.09 -17.70
N ALA A 143 -0.97 1.96 -17.24
CA ALA A 143 -2.12 1.58 -16.42
C ALA A 143 -3.08 0.70 -17.21
N ARG A 144 -3.32 -0.52 -16.72
CA ARG A 144 -4.26 -1.48 -17.33
C ARG A 144 -5.14 -2.06 -16.25
N ILE A 145 -6.44 -1.84 -16.32
CA ILE A 145 -7.40 -2.35 -15.33
C ILE A 145 -8.24 -3.40 -16.03
N ASN A 146 -8.09 -4.65 -15.63
CA ASN A 146 -8.85 -5.78 -16.20
C ASN A 146 -10.22 -5.98 -15.52
N GLY A 147 -10.50 -5.25 -14.43
CA GLY A 147 -11.79 -5.23 -13.75
C GLY A 147 -12.54 -3.92 -13.89
N ARG A 148 -13.47 -3.68 -12.96
CA ARG A 148 -14.23 -2.44 -12.85
C ARG A 148 -13.39 -1.35 -12.19
N LEU A 149 -13.39 -0.15 -12.77
CA LEU A 149 -12.84 1.06 -12.14
C LEU A 149 -13.96 1.90 -11.49
N GLY A 150 -13.91 2.04 -10.18
CA GLY A 150 -14.70 2.96 -9.37
C GLY A 150 -13.83 4.08 -8.82
N ILE A 151 -14.16 5.33 -9.15
CA ILE A 151 -13.51 6.51 -8.59
C ILE A 151 -14.55 7.32 -7.84
N SER A 152 -14.29 7.58 -6.56
CA SER A 152 -15.14 8.41 -5.71
C SER A 152 -14.37 9.61 -5.20
N ALA A 153 -15.01 10.78 -5.20
CA ALA A 153 -14.44 11.95 -4.53
C ALA A 153 -14.80 11.91 -3.03
N PRO A 154 -13.89 12.30 -2.14
CA PRO A 154 -14.21 12.46 -0.72
C PRO A 154 -15.35 13.49 -0.56
N ALA A 155 -16.40 13.13 0.19
CA ALA A 155 -17.50 14.06 0.49
C ALA A 155 -16.96 15.25 1.30
N ARG A 156 -17.24 16.47 0.82
CA ARG A 156 -16.83 17.74 1.42
C ARG A 156 -17.50 17.99 2.76
#